data_AF-A0A742PLW8-F1
#
_entry.id   AF-A0A742PLW8-F1
#
_cell.length_a   1.000
_cell.length_b   1.000
_cell.length_c   1.000
_cell.angle_alpha   90.00
_cell.angle_beta   90.00
_cell.angle_gamma   90.00
#
_symmetry.space_group_name_H-M   'P 1'
#
loop_
_entity.id
_entity.type
_entity.pdbx_description
1 polymer ?
#
loop_
_entity_poly.entity_id
_entity_poly.type
_entity_poly.pdbx_seq_one_letter_code
_entity_poly.pdbx_strand_id
1 'polypeptide(L)' 'MDQKDLNSGTVDLCRIALLNDYLDMREDNDTRVDKWREANER' A
#
# COMPACT_ATOMS: atom_id res chain seq x y z
N MET A 1 -13.45 9.19 -11.77
CA MET A 1 -12.51 10.28 -11.42
C MET A 1 -12.37 11.13 -12.66
N ASP A 2 -12.82 12.38 -12.63
CA ASP A 2 -12.72 13.28 -13.78
C ASP A 2 -11.33 13.94 -13.82
N GLN A 3 -10.80 14.23 -15.01
CA GLN A 3 -9.56 14.98 -15.18
C GLN A 3 -9.65 16.36 -14.50
N LYS A 4 -10.85 16.92 -14.43
CA LYS A 4 -11.14 18.15 -13.70
C LYS A 4 -10.86 18.03 -12.19
N ASP A 5 -11.16 16.88 -11.57
CA ASP A 5 -10.94 16.65 -10.13
C ASP A 5 -9.45 16.57 -9.81
N LEU A 6 -8.69 15.89 -10.68
CA LEU A 6 -7.23 15.82 -10.63
C LEU A 6 -6.59 17.20 -10.76
N ASN A 7 -7.00 17.97 -11.77
CA ASN A 7 -6.45 19.30 -12.02
C ASN A 7 -6.87 20.33 -10.96
N SER A 8 -8.00 20.12 -10.28
CA SER A 8 -8.49 21.01 -9.23
C SER A 8 -7.74 20.88 -7.90
N GLY A 9 -6.89 19.84 -7.74
CA GLY A 9 -6.24 19.53 -6.47
C GLY A 9 -7.16 18.92 -5.41
N THR A 10 -8.42 18.61 -5.76
CA THR A 10 -9.35 17.87 -4.90
C THR A 10 -8.84 16.46 -4.60
N VAL A 11 -8.09 15.89 -5.54
CA VAL A 11 -7.42 14.60 -5.39
C VAL A 11 -5.93 14.85 -5.12
N ASP A 12 -5.48 14.55 -3.90
CA ASP A 12 -4.06 14.62 -3.52
C ASP A 12 -3.34 13.34 -3.97
N LEU A 13 -2.70 13.43 -5.13
CA LEU A 13 -1.93 12.34 -5.72
C LEU A 13 -0.72 11.94 -4.87
N CYS A 14 -0.10 12.89 -4.15
CA CYS A 14 1.01 12.57 -3.26
C CYS A 14 0.55 11.70 -2.10
N ARG A 15 -0.61 12.01 -1.52
CA ARG A 15 -1.20 11.19 -0.46
C ARG A 15 -1.60 9.79 -0.93
N ILE A 16 -2.13 9.68 -2.16
CA ILE A 16 -2.45 8.38 -2.75
C ILE A 16 -1.19 7.55 -2.99
N ALA A 17 -0.13 8.15 -3.54
CA ALA A 17 1.14 7.46 -3.76
C ALA A 17 1.72 6.92 -2.44
N LEU A 18 1.77 7.76 -1.39
CA LEU A 18 2.24 7.35 -0.06
C LEU A 18 1.40 6.22 0.55
N LEU A 19 0.08 6.22 0.31
CA LEU A 19 -0.78 5.15 0.79
C LEU A 19 -0.51 3.84 0.04
N ASN A 20 -0.30 3.91 -1.28
CA ASN A 20 0.04 2.73 -2.08
C ASN A 20 1.38 2.14 -1.63
N ASP A 21 2.42 2.96 -1.46
CA ASP A 21 3.72 2.51 -0.96
C ASP A 21 3.58 1.79 0.39
N TYR A 22 2.71 2.31 1.27
CA TYR A 22 2.43 1.69 2.55
C TYR A 22 1.68 0.35 2.44
N LEU A 23 0.75 0.22 1.50
CA LEU A 23 0.04 -1.03 1.25
C LEU A 23 1.00 -2.11 0.74
N ASP A 24 1.88 -1.76 -0.20
CA ASP A 24 2.89 -2.67 -0.74
C ASP A 24 3.84 -3.14 0.37
N MET A 25 4.33 -2.21 1.21
CA MET A 25 5.17 -2.55 2.37
C MET A 25 4.48 -3.49 3.37
N ARG A 26 3.15 -3.37 3.52
CA ARG A 26 2.37 -4.23 4.42
C ARG A 26 2.24 -5.63 3.83
N GLU A 27 1.91 -5.76 2.55
CA GLU A 27 1.80 -7.06 1.87
C GLU A 27 3.12 -7.86 1.92
N ASP A 28 4.24 -7.17 1.70
CA ASP A 28 5.58 -7.73 1.88
C ASP A 28 5.82 -8.21 3.31
N ASN A 29 5.37 -7.45 4.31
CA ASN A 29 5.50 -7.82 5.72
C ASN A 29 4.69 -9.08 6.05
N ASP A 30 3.42 -9.12 5.66
CA ASP A 30 2.51 -10.24 5.90
C ASP A 30 3.08 -11.52 5.27
N THR A 31 3.57 -11.43 4.02
CA THR A 31 4.25 -12.55 3.34
C THR A 31 5.47 -13.06 4.11
N ARG A 32 6.25 -12.16 4.70
CA ARG A 32 7.42 -12.54 5.51
C ARG A 32 7.02 -13.18 6.83
N VAL A 33 5.97 -12.67 7.47
CA VAL A 33 5.43 -13.23 8.72
C VAL A 33 4.89 -14.63 8.48
N ASP A 34 4.14 -14.85 7.40
CA ASP A 34 3.60 -16.17 7.07
C ASP A 34 4.71 -17.19 6.82
N LYS A 35 5.75 -16.82 6.03
CA LYS A 35 6.94 -17.66 5.86
C LYS A 35 7.64 -17.99 7.18
N TRP A 36 7.71 -17.01 8.09
CA TRP A 36 8.30 -17.23 9.41
C TRP A 36 7.46 -18.21 10.23
N ARG A 37 6.13 -18.07 10.24
CA ARG A 37 5.21 -18.97 10.94
C ARG A 37 5.32 -20.40 10.42
N GLU A 38 5.31 -20.59 9.10
CA GLU A 38 5.46 -21.92 8.47
C GLU A 38 6.76 -22.63 8.89
N ALA A 39 7.84 -21.85 9.08
CA ALA A 39 9.16 -22.39 9.42
C ALA A 39 9.38 -22.61 10.92
N ASN A 40 8.68 -21.90 11.80
CA ASN A 40 8.97 -21.87 13.25
C ASN A 40 7.86 -22.44 14.13
N GLU A 41 6.62 -22.50 13.63
CA GLU A 41 5.46 -22.98 14.39
C GLU A 41 5.06 -24.43 14.00
N ARG A 42 6.01 -25.20 13.45
CA ARG A 42 5.83 -26.60 13.06
C ARG A 42 6.39 -27.58 14.07
#